data_AF-A0A520JUE2-F1
#
_entry.id   AF-A0A520JUE2-F1
#
_cell.length_a   1.000
_cell.length_b   1.000
_cell.length_c   1.000
_cell.angle_alpha   90.00
_cell.angle_beta   90.00
_cell.angle_gamma   90.00
#
_symmetry.space_group_name_H-M   'P 1'
#
loop_
_entity.id
_entity.type
_entity.pdbx_description
1 polymer ?
#
loop_
_entity_poly.entity_id
_entity_poly.type
_entity_poly.pdbx_seq_one_letter_code
_entity_poly.pdbx_strand_id
1 'polypeptide(L)'
;MKTLIGFGQKEAYKRVEQLGDRLAGIKSQMNWEAFRPIVSDMYDNRSERGGRPNIDEVVMVKLLVLQQWYGLSDPELERQAVD
;
A
#
# COMPACT_ATOMS: atom_id res chain seq x y z
N MET A 1 24.81 9.12 -7.65
CA MET A 1 24.03 8.84 -6.41
C MET A 1 22.63 8.25 -6.67
N LYS A 2 21.84 8.72 -7.66
CA LYS A 2 20.52 8.12 -7.99
C LYS A 2 20.58 6.64 -8.43
N THR A 3 21.71 6.17 -8.96
CA THR A 3 21.89 4.83 -9.53
C THR A 3 22.08 3.72 -8.50
N LEU A 4 22.87 3.95 -7.44
CA LEU A 4 23.14 2.92 -6.41
C LEU A 4 21.93 2.69 -5.51
N ILE A 5 21.21 3.77 -5.15
CA ILE A 5 19.97 3.68 -4.36
C ILE A 5 18.88 2.93 -5.14
N GLY A 6 18.68 3.28 -6.41
CA GLY A 6 17.72 2.59 -7.28
C GLY A 6 18.06 1.11 -7.52
N PHE A 7 19.35 0.77 -7.62
CA PHE A 7 19.79 -0.62 -7.70
C PHE A 7 19.48 -1.39 -6.41
N GLY A 8 19.79 -0.81 -5.25
CA GLY A 8 19.50 -1.41 -3.95
C GLY A 8 18.02 -1.67 -3.73
N GLN A 9 17.16 -0.70 -4.07
CA GLN A 9 15.70 -0.87 -4.02
C GLN A 9 15.23 -1.99 -4.94
N LYS A 10 15.71 -2.04 -6.18
CA LYS A 10 15.33 -3.08 -7.15
C LYS A 10 15.69 -4.49 -6.65
N GLU A 11 16.85 -4.64 -6.04
CA GLU A 11 17.28 -5.93 -5.46
C GLU A 11 16.47 -6.29 -4.19
N ALA A 12 16.08 -5.31 -3.37
CA ALA A 12 15.18 -5.53 -2.25
C ALA A 12 13.80 -6.01 -2.72
N TYR A 13 13.22 -5.33 -3.73
CA TYR A 13 11.94 -5.74 -4.31
C TYR A 13 11.97 -7.16 -4.88
N LYS A 14 13.03 -7.53 -5.60
CA LYS A 14 13.20 -8.91 -6.13
C LYS A 14 13.26 -9.96 -5.01
N ARG A 15 13.93 -9.66 -3.89
CA ARG A 15 13.98 -10.58 -2.74
C ARG A 15 12.61 -10.78 -2.12
N VAL A 16 11.80 -9.72 -2.00
CA VAL A 16 10.44 -9.80 -1.49
C VAL A 16 9.53 -10.57 -2.44
N GLU A 17 9.67 -10.35 -3.76
CA GLU A 17 8.93 -11.09 -4.79
C GLU A 17 9.15 -12.62 -4.68
N GLN A 18 10.37 -13.04 -4.35
CA GLN A 18 10.72 -14.45 -4.13
C GLN A 18 10.07 -15.08 -2.89
N LEU A 19 9.63 -14.28 -1.91
CA LEU A 19 8.95 -14.76 -0.70
C LEU A 19 7.45 -15.05 -0.93
N GLY A 20 6.96 -14.76 -2.14
CA GLY A 20 5.57 -14.94 -2.53
C GLY A 20 4.76 -13.67 -2.32
N ASP A 21 4.63 -12.87 -3.37
CA ASP A 21 3.79 -11.68 -3.37
C ASP A 21 2.35 -12.04 -3.79
N ARG A 22 1.52 -12.39 -2.79
CA ARG A 22 0.10 -12.72 -3.02
C ARG A 22 -0.67 -11.54 -3.62
N LEU A 23 -0.30 -10.30 -3.27
CA LEU A 23 -0.91 -9.09 -3.81
C LEU A 23 -0.56 -8.92 -5.29
N ALA A 24 0.69 -9.17 -5.70
CA ALA A 24 1.09 -9.20 -7.10
C ALA A 24 0.33 -10.28 -7.89
N GLY A 25 0.09 -11.44 -7.27
CA GLY A 25 -0.70 -12.52 -7.87
C GLY A 25 -2.12 -12.10 -8.25
N ILE A 26 -2.78 -11.29 -7.42
CA ILE A 26 -4.14 -10.80 -7.69
C ILE A 26 -4.18 -9.44 -8.41
N LYS A 27 -3.02 -8.81 -8.64
CA LYS A 27 -2.92 -7.46 -9.21
C LYS A 27 -3.64 -7.34 -10.56
N SER A 28 -3.53 -8.36 -11.40
CA SER A 28 -4.19 -8.42 -12.72
C SER A 28 -5.62 -8.93 -12.66
N GLN A 29 -6.04 -9.54 -11.55
CA GLN A 29 -7.36 -10.14 -11.39
C GLN A 29 -8.41 -9.15 -10.85
N MET A 30 -7.96 -8.02 -10.27
CA MET A 30 -8.84 -7.05 -9.65
C MET A 30 -8.57 -5.63 -10.14
N ASN A 31 -9.63 -4.93 -10.56
CA ASN A 31 -9.57 -3.51 -10.84
C ASN A 31 -9.57 -2.73 -9.51
N TRP A 32 -8.39 -2.48 -8.95
CA TRP A 32 -8.24 -1.77 -7.68
C TRP A 32 -8.81 -0.34 -7.69
N GLU A 33 -8.79 0.33 -8.84
CA GLU A 33 -9.34 1.68 -8.97
C GLU A 33 -10.88 1.70 -8.90
N ALA A 34 -11.54 0.55 -9.10
CA ALA A 34 -12.98 0.44 -8.91
C ALA A 34 -13.41 0.71 -7.46
N PHE A 35 -12.51 0.58 -6.48
CA PHE A 35 -12.78 0.92 -5.09
C PHE A 35 -12.75 2.42 -4.84
N ARG A 36 -11.94 3.19 -5.58
CA ARG A 36 -11.76 4.62 -5.33
C ARG A 36 -13.07 5.42 -5.23
N PRO A 37 -14.04 5.31 -6.16
CA PRO A 37 -15.29 6.07 -6.03
C PRO A 37 -16.17 5.63 -4.84
N ILE A 38 -15.89 4.48 -4.23
CA ILE A 38 -16.61 3.98 -3.04
C ILE A 38 -16.04 4.61 -1.77
N VAL A 39 -14.72 4.81 -1.73
CA VAL A 39 -13.99 5.23 -0.51
C VAL A 39 -13.43 6.65 -0.58
N SER A 40 -13.54 7.33 -1.72
CA SER A 40 -12.99 8.68 -1.93
C SER A 40 -13.50 9.70 -0.93
N ASP A 41 -14.74 9.51 -0.48
CA ASP A 41 -15.48 10.45 0.36
C ASP A 41 -15.21 10.23 1.86
N MET A 42 -14.38 9.24 2.23
CA MET A 42 -13.94 9.04 3.62
C MET A 42 -13.06 10.20 4.13
N TYR A 43 -12.39 10.91 3.22
CA TYR A 43 -11.49 12.01 3.56
C TYR A 43 -12.04 13.34 3.06
N ASP A 44 -12.34 14.25 3.98
CA ASP A 44 -12.85 15.60 3.70
C ASP A 44 -11.76 16.69 3.82
N ASN A 45 -10.55 16.30 4.22
CA ASN A 45 -9.43 17.20 4.57
C ASN A 45 -8.52 17.55 3.38
N ARG A 46 -8.97 17.40 2.13
CA ARG A 46 -8.16 17.64 0.91
C ARG A 46 -7.93 19.13 0.56
N SER A 47 -8.36 20.05 1.42
CA SER A 47 -8.19 21.49 1.23
C SER A 47 -6.77 21.96 1.58
N GLU A 48 -6.42 23.19 1.22
CA GLU A 48 -5.15 23.83 1.59
C GLU A 48 -4.97 24.00 3.12
N ARG A 49 -6.05 23.87 3.89
CA ARG A 49 -6.03 23.87 5.36
C ARG A 49 -5.92 22.46 5.95
N GLY A 50 -5.83 21.44 5.10
CA GLY A 50 -5.59 20.06 5.50
C GLY A 50 -4.20 19.89 6.11
N GLY A 51 -4.09 18.96 7.06
CA GLY A 51 -2.82 18.60 7.68
C GLY A 51 -1.95 17.74 6.76
N ARG A 52 -1.24 16.76 7.35
CA ARG A 52 -0.48 15.77 6.56
C ARG A 52 -1.42 15.07 5.57
N PRO A 53 -1.04 14.91 4.29
CA PRO A 53 -1.84 14.16 3.33
C PRO A 53 -2.14 12.74 3.82
N ASN A 54 -3.34 12.25 3.57
CA ASN A 54 -3.72 10.88 3.92
C ASN A 54 -2.99 9.88 3.02
N ILE A 55 -2.99 8.62 3.44
CA ILE A 55 -2.61 7.49 2.58
C ILE A 55 -3.61 7.42 1.42
N ASP A 56 -3.10 7.11 0.22
CA ASP A 56 -3.95 6.89 -0.96
C ASP A 56 -5.02 5.82 -0.65
N GLU A 57 -6.27 6.08 -1.03
CA GLU A 57 -7.39 5.25 -0.59
C GLU A 57 -7.31 3.82 -1.13
N VAL A 58 -6.78 3.66 -2.35
CA VAL A 58 -6.58 2.33 -2.96
C VAL A 58 -5.44 1.59 -2.27
N VAL A 59 -4.39 2.30 -1.84
CA VAL A 59 -3.34 1.71 -0.98
C VAL A 59 -3.93 1.26 0.35
N MET A 60 -4.82 2.04 0.98
CA MET A 60 -5.48 1.64 2.22
C MET A 60 -6.29 0.35 2.06
N VAL A 61 -7.06 0.20 0.96
CA VAL A 61 -7.78 -1.05 0.68
C VAL A 61 -6.83 -2.24 0.55
N LYS A 62 -5.68 -2.07 -0.11
CA LYS A 62 -4.65 -3.13 -0.21
C LYS A 62 -4.07 -3.51 1.15
N LEU A 63 -3.84 -2.54 2.03
CA LEU A 63 -3.36 -2.78 3.39
C LEU A 63 -4.37 -3.61 4.20
N LEU A 64 -5.66 -3.32 4.10
CA LEU A 64 -6.72 -4.12 4.74
C LEU A 64 -6.78 -5.57 4.22
N VAL A 65 -6.57 -5.78 2.92
CA VAL A 65 -6.49 -7.13 2.34
C VAL A 65 -5.28 -7.90 2.90
N LEU A 66 -4.11 -7.26 2.97
CA LEU A 66 -2.92 -7.86 3.57
C LEU A 66 -3.15 -8.17 5.05
N GLN A 67 -3.73 -7.23 5.79
CA GLN A 67 -4.06 -7.40 7.19
C GLN A 67 -4.88 -8.68 7.41
N GLN A 68 -5.93 -8.86 6.61
CA GLN A 68 -6.79 -10.04 6.68
C GLN A 68 -6.06 -11.33 6.27
N TRP A 69 -5.23 -11.30 5.24
CA TRP A 69 -4.53 -12.49 4.76
C TRP A 69 -3.41 -12.98 5.67
N TYR A 70 -2.74 -12.06 6.36
CA TYR A 70 -1.62 -12.37 7.26
C TYR A 70 -2.04 -12.34 8.74
N GLY A 71 -3.30 -12.01 9.05
CA GLY A 71 -3.80 -11.96 10.43
C GLY A 71 -3.14 -10.87 11.27
N LEU A 72 -2.81 -9.73 10.65
CA LEU A 72 -2.12 -8.63 11.32
C LEU A 72 -3.10 -7.81 12.17
N SER A 73 -2.65 -7.37 13.34
CA SER A 73 -3.35 -6.34 14.11
C SER A 73 -3.11 -4.95 13.50
N ASP A 74 -3.96 -3.96 13.81
CA ASP A 74 -3.77 -2.59 13.32
C ASP A 74 -2.36 -2.04 13.68
N PRO A 75 -1.86 -2.18 14.93
CA PRO A 75 -0.52 -1.68 15.26
C PRO A 75 0.61 -2.37 14.49
N GLU A 76 0.47 -3.67 14.20
CA GLU A 76 1.48 -4.41 13.45
C GLU A 76 1.46 -4.05 11.96
N LEU A 77 0.27 -3.84 11.40
CA LEU A 77 0.12 -3.32 10.03
C LEU A 77 0.74 -1.92 9.89
N GLU A 78 0.45 -1.02 10.83
CA GLU A 78 1.04 0.33 10.86
C GLU A 78 2.56 0.28 10.96
N ARG A 79 3.09 -0.56 11.85
CA ARG A 79 4.54 -0.75 12.00
C ARG A 79 5.20 -1.19 10.70
N GLN A 80 4.59 -2.14 9.98
CA GLN A 80 5.12 -2.63 8.70
C GLN A 80 4.92 -1.66 7.53
N ALA A 81 3.90 -0.80 7.57
CA ALA A 81 3.64 0.17 6.50
C ALA A 81 4.49 1.45 6.61
N VAL A 82 5.00 1.75 7.81
CA VAL A 82 5.86 2.91 8.09
C VAL A 82 7.35 2.61 7.90
N ASP A 83 7.76 1.35 8.07
CA ASP A 83 9.12 0.84 7.78
C ASP A 83 9.40 0.76 6.27
#